data_AF-A0A2I1L662-F1
#
_entry.id   AF-A0A2I1L662-F1
#
_cell.length_a   1.000
_cell.length_b   1.000
_cell.length_c   1.000
_cell.angle_alpha   90.00
_cell.angle_beta   90.00
_cell.angle_gamma   90.00
#
_symmetry.space_group_name_H-M   'P 1'
#
loop_
_entity.id
_entity.type
_entity.pdbx_description
1 polymer ?
#
loop_
_entity_poly.entity_id
_entity_poly.type
_entity_poly.pdbx_seq_one_letter_code
_entity_poly.pdbx_strand_id
1 'polypeptide(L)' 'MKLDLRTLPIYIEKDIRALLHEQEVGGSFVGDIACELYGSINSAMWDKEISKEVADYLFSKYLGL' A
#
# COMPACT_ATOMS: atom_id res chain seq x y z
N MET A 1 10.86 1.62 12.98
CA MET A 1 11.45 1.51 11.63
C MET A 1 11.48 2.88 10.96
N LYS A 2 12.56 3.19 10.21
CA LYS A 2 12.59 4.33 9.27
C LYS A 2 12.41 3.76 7.86
N LEU A 3 11.19 3.80 7.33
CA LEU A 3 10.90 3.30 5.98
C LEU A 3 11.37 4.33 4.95
N ASP A 4 12.17 3.90 3.97
CA ASP A 4 12.44 4.70 2.78
C ASP A 4 11.41 4.33 1.71
N LEU A 5 10.43 5.20 1.48
CA LEU A 5 9.36 4.95 0.51
C LEU A 5 9.91 4.81 -0.93
N ARG A 6 11.13 5.28 -1.21
CA ARG A 6 11.78 5.14 -2.52
C ARG A 6 12.30 3.73 -2.81
N THR A 7 12.32 2.85 -1.81
CA THR A 7 12.74 1.46 -1.96
C THR A 7 11.56 0.50 -2.12
N LEU A 8 10.32 1.01 -2.13
CA LEU A 8 9.15 0.19 -2.40
C LEU A 8 9.07 -0.17 -3.89
N PRO A 9 8.54 -1.35 -4.23
CA PRO A 9 8.14 -1.64 -5.60
C PRO A 9 7.20 -0.56 -6.16
N ILE A 10 7.41 -0.18 -7.41
CA ILE A 10 6.70 0.93 -8.08
C ILE A 10 5.18 0.75 -8.03
N TYR A 11 4.70 -0.49 -8.10
CA TYR A 11 3.27 -0.78 -8.07
C TYR A 11 2.65 -0.48 -6.70
N ILE A 12 3.36 -0.70 -5.58
CA ILE A 12 2.88 -0.30 -4.25
C ILE A 12 2.76 1.22 -4.16
N GLU A 13 3.76 1.95 -4.66
CA GLU A 13 3.73 3.41 -4.66
C GLU A 13 2.54 3.94 -5.48
N LYS A 14 2.29 3.35 -6.65
CA LYS A 14 1.15 3.69 -7.51
C LYS A 14 -0.17 3.50 -6.78
N ASP A 15 -0.35 2.37 -6.11
CA ASP A 15 -1.61 2.05 -5.42
C ASP A 15 -1.81 2.91 -4.17
N ILE A 16 -0.74 3.25 -3.44
CA ILE A 16 -0.79 4.23 -2.35
C ILE A 16 -1.27 5.59 -2.88
N ARG A 17 -0.71 6.05 -4.00
CA ARG A 17 -1.09 7.34 -4.60
C ARG A 17 -2.55 7.34 -5.06
N ALA A 18 -3.02 6.24 -5.65
CA ALA A 18 -4.41 6.09 -6.05
C ALA A 18 -5.35 6.14 -4.83
N LEU A 19 -5.01 5.44 -3.74
CA LEU A 19 -5.80 5.42 -2.53
C LEU A 19 -5.90 6.83 -1.92
N LEU A 20 -4.77 7.51 -1.78
CA LEU A 20 -4.73 8.86 -1.20
C LEU A 20 -5.51 9.87 -2.05
N HIS A 21 -5.40 9.78 -3.38
CA HIS A 21 -6.16 10.64 -4.27
C HIS A 21 -7.67 10.44 -4.12
N GLU A 22 -8.13 9.20 -4.08
CA GLU A 22 -9.55 8.87 -3.95
C GLU A 22 -10.11 9.26 -2.58
N GLN A 23 -9.32 9.13 -1.52
CA GLN A 23 -9.67 9.66 -0.20
C GLN A 23 -9.77 11.19 -0.19
N GLU A 24 -8.85 11.88 -0.88
CA GLU A 24 -8.84 13.35 -0.96
C GLU A 24 -10.06 13.89 -1.71
N VAL A 25 -10.44 13.28 -2.82
CA VAL A 25 -11.59 13.72 -3.64
C VAL A 25 -12.93 13.18 -3.15
N GLY A 26 -12.95 12.34 -2.11
CA GLY A 26 -14.16 11.66 -1.64
C GLY A 26 -14.75 10.72 -2.69
N GLY A 27 -13.88 10.04 -3.43
CA GLY A 27 -14.24 9.15 -4.53
C GLY A 27 -14.99 7.90 -4.09
N SER A 28 -15.73 7.30 -5.01
CA SER A 28 -16.58 6.13 -4.72
C SER A 28 -15.83 4.81 -4.73
N PHE A 29 -14.54 4.80 -5.13
CA PHE A 29 -13.75 3.58 -5.33
C PHE A 29 -12.69 3.34 -4.26
N VAL A 30 -12.75 4.07 -3.12
CA VAL A 30 -11.78 3.93 -2.02
C VAL A 30 -11.66 2.47 -1.55
N GLY A 31 -12.78 1.74 -1.48
CA GLY A 31 -12.78 0.33 -1.09
C GLY A 31 -12.05 -0.58 -2.08
N ASP A 32 -12.33 -0.43 -3.37
CA ASP A 32 -11.70 -1.25 -4.42
C ASP A 32 -10.18 -0.99 -4.46
N ILE A 33 -9.78 0.28 -4.35
CA ILE A 33 -8.36 0.66 -4.36
C ILE A 33 -7.65 0.21 -3.09
N ALA A 34 -8.33 0.18 -1.95
CA ALA A 34 -7.80 -0.41 -0.73
C ALA A 34 -7.52 -1.92 -0.90
N CYS A 35 -8.40 -2.65 -1.62
CA CYS A 35 -8.17 -4.06 -1.97
C CYS A 35 -6.98 -4.24 -2.92
N GLU A 36 -6.82 -3.39 -3.92
CA GLU A 36 -5.65 -3.41 -4.82
C GLU A 36 -4.35 -3.19 -4.04
N LEU A 37 -4.30 -2.16 -3.18
CA LEU A 37 -3.13 -1.90 -2.34
C LEU A 37 -2.84 -3.08 -1.40
N TYR A 38 -3.86 -3.70 -0.81
CA TYR A 38 -3.69 -4.89 0.01
C TYR A 38 -3.03 -6.03 -0.79
N GLY A 39 -3.54 -6.29 -2.00
CA GLY A 39 -3.00 -7.29 -2.91
C GLY A 39 -1.53 -7.04 -3.25
N SER A 40 -1.20 -5.80 -3.61
CA SER A 40 0.16 -5.35 -3.90
C SER A 40 1.11 -5.53 -2.72
N ILE A 41 0.74 -5.09 -1.51
CA ILE A 41 1.57 -5.29 -0.31
C ILE A 41 1.78 -6.78 -0.03
N ASN A 42 0.71 -7.58 -0.13
CA ASN A 42 0.77 -9.00 0.15
C ASN A 42 1.65 -9.73 -0.88
N SER A 43 1.51 -9.44 -2.18
CA SER A 43 2.36 -10.03 -3.23
C SER A 43 3.83 -9.70 -2.98
N ALA A 44 4.15 -8.42 -2.76
CA ALA A 44 5.52 -7.96 -2.50
C ALA A 44 6.17 -8.68 -1.32
N MET A 45 5.40 -8.94 -0.25
CA MET A 45 5.87 -9.67 0.92
C MET A 45 6.13 -11.15 0.59
N TRP A 46 5.21 -11.82 -0.11
CA TRP A 46 5.34 -13.23 -0.49
C TRP A 46 6.46 -13.46 -1.51
N ASP A 47 6.66 -12.50 -2.42
CA ASP A 47 7.73 -12.49 -3.42
C ASP A 47 9.09 -12.03 -2.85
N LYS A 48 9.13 -11.65 -1.57
CA LYS A 48 10.31 -11.19 -0.82
C LYS A 48 10.91 -9.88 -1.36
N GLU A 49 10.12 -9.05 -2.04
CA GLU A 49 10.50 -7.70 -2.45
C GLU A 49 10.47 -6.71 -1.28
N ILE A 50 9.63 -6.97 -0.27
CA ILE A 50 9.62 -6.25 1.01
C ILE A 50 9.63 -7.23 2.18
N SER A 51 10.10 -6.78 3.35
CA SER A 51 10.03 -7.58 4.57
C SER A 51 8.61 -7.57 5.14
N LYS A 52 8.31 -8.56 5.99
CA LYS A 52 7.06 -8.57 6.77
C LYS A 52 6.88 -7.29 7.61
N GLU A 53 7.96 -6.78 8.20
CA GLU A 53 7.90 -5.53 9.00
C GLU A 53 7.48 -4.33 8.14
N VAL A 54 7.94 -4.27 6.89
CA VAL A 54 7.50 -3.24 5.93
C VAL A 54 6.04 -3.44 5.55
N ALA A 55 5.62 -4.68 5.27
CA ALA A 55 4.23 -4.99 4.94
C ALA A 55 3.27 -4.62 6.08
N ASP A 56 3.58 -5.02 7.32
CA ASP A 56 2.80 -4.70 8.53
C ASP A 56 2.69 -3.18 8.72
N TYR A 57 3.76 -2.43 8.48
CA TYR A 57 3.72 -0.97 8.52
C TYR A 57 2.77 -0.38 7.46
N LEU A 58 2.82 -0.88 6.23
CA LEU A 58 1.97 -0.38 5.15
C LEU A 58 0.49 -0.71 5.40
N PHE A 59 0.19 -1.92 5.87
CA PHE A 59 -1.15 -2.33 6.29
C PHE A 59 -1.72 -1.40 7.36
N SER A 60 -0.94 -1.16 8.42
CA SER A 60 -1.36 -0.27 9.50
C SER A 60 -1.52 1.18 9.05
N LYS A 61 -0.58 1.67 8.23
CA LYS A 61 -0.53 3.08 7.84
C LYS A 61 -1.63 3.49 6.86
N TYR A 62 -1.94 2.64 5.89
CA TYR A 62 -2.82 2.99 4.77
C TYR A 62 -4.17 2.27 4.80
N LEU A 63 -4.24 1.09 5.40
CA LEU A 63 -5.43 0.23 5.38
C LEU A 63 -6.08 0.07 6.76
N GLY A 64 -5.42 0.50 7.85
CA GLY A 64 -5.93 0.39 9.21
C GLY A 64 -5.98 -1.05 9.74
N LEU A 65 -5.09 -1.91 9.24
CA LEU A 65 -4.97 -3.33 9.58
C LEU A 65 -3.78 -3.62 10.50
#